data_AF-A0A2D9T1W0-F1
#
_entry.id   AF-A0A2D9T1W0-F1
#
_cell.length_a   1.000
_cell.length_b   1.000
_cell.length_c   1.000
_cell.angle_alpha   90.00
_cell.angle_beta   90.00
_cell.angle_gamma   90.00
#
_symmetry.space_group_name_H-M   'P 1'
#
loop_
_entity.id
_entity.type
_entity.pdbx_description
1 polymer ?
#
loop_
_entity_poly.entity_id
_entity_poly.type
_entity_poly.pdbx_seq_one_letter_code
_entity_poly.pdbx_strand_id
1 'polypeptide(L)'
;MRIAPPFAALALTLLAAPSLAQTGTPVPAVTPARAPRPKIDVVFAIDATGSMADEIAQVKEHLWATANGILAGTPTPEVRFGLVIYRDRTDSEHTRVVPLTDDVDAIHTELMGLHASGGGDYEEDVDAALQLAVDEMNWSERGAKLVFLIGDAPAKSYGVDRAALLERARRMEITFHTVQASGMSDAGGQQFAQIAQLTGGEAEILTYREMIAHAGRQRLLLRRGTALYMGRRVLAEDERSLSFRELEGRGLLEPAPPAVSRRMTARPSRVRAPRRRAHGGRGVLPARGRAAAPAPAADFADSDIGGIVSREAREAAAAEGVAY
;
A
#
# COMPACT_ATOMS: atom_id res chain seq x y z
N MET A 1 101.08 -49.14 -35.82
CA MET A 1 101.48 -47.79 -35.36
C MET A 1 100.30 -47.19 -34.59
N ARG A 2 100.49 -46.88 -33.30
CA ARG A 2 99.73 -46.00 -32.36
C ARG A 2 98.23 -46.36 -32.08
N ILE A 3 97.86 -46.84 -30.88
CA ILE A 3 97.51 -46.18 -29.57
C ILE A 3 96.06 -45.63 -29.51
N ALA A 4 95.33 -46.05 -28.45
CA ALA A 4 93.94 -45.83 -27.95
C ALA A 4 93.50 -44.34 -27.77
N PRO A 5 92.30 -43.93 -27.24
CA PRO A 5 91.37 -44.63 -26.31
C PRO A 5 89.83 -44.29 -26.48
N PRO A 6 88.93 -44.69 -25.54
CA PRO A 6 87.47 -44.70 -25.70
C PRO A 6 86.75 -43.52 -25.00
N PHE A 7 85.50 -43.25 -25.36
CA PHE A 7 84.59 -42.40 -24.56
C PHE A 7 83.19 -42.99 -24.47
N ALA A 8 82.72 -43.09 -23.23
CA ALA A 8 81.36 -43.39 -22.79
C ALA A 8 80.61 -42.08 -22.48
N ALA A 9 79.29 -42.05 -22.70
CA ALA A 9 78.33 -41.17 -22.01
C ALA A 9 76.92 -41.78 -22.17
N LEU A 10 76.35 -42.38 -21.13
CA LEU A 10 75.53 -41.79 -20.05
C LEU A 10 74.05 -41.66 -20.45
N ALA A 11 73.28 -42.73 -20.19
CA ALA A 11 71.82 -42.73 -20.25
C ALA A 11 71.24 -42.22 -18.92
N LEU A 12 70.43 -41.16 -18.99
CA LEU A 12 69.76 -40.53 -17.87
C LEU A 12 68.47 -41.29 -17.53
N THR A 13 68.49 -42.10 -16.47
CA THR A 13 67.29 -42.73 -15.90
C THR A 13 66.46 -41.70 -15.13
N LEU A 14 65.24 -41.41 -15.59
CA LEU A 14 64.22 -40.66 -14.84
C LEU A 14 63.68 -41.53 -13.69
N LEU A 15 63.90 -41.11 -12.44
CA LEU A 15 63.18 -41.64 -11.28
C LEU A 15 61.77 -41.02 -11.27
N ALA A 16 60.73 -41.85 -11.43
CA ALA A 16 59.35 -41.44 -11.15
C ALA A 16 59.13 -41.47 -9.64
N ALA A 17 58.88 -40.30 -9.03
CA ALA A 17 58.47 -40.21 -7.64
C ALA A 17 56.98 -40.59 -7.50
N PRO A 18 56.58 -41.35 -6.45
CA PRO A 18 55.18 -41.65 -6.21
C PRO A 18 54.44 -40.39 -5.75
N SER A 19 53.33 -40.08 -6.42
CA SER A 19 52.41 -39.03 -6.00
C SER A 19 51.64 -39.51 -4.76
N LEU A 20 51.87 -38.87 -3.62
CA LEU A 20 51.04 -39.06 -2.43
C LEU A 20 49.67 -38.42 -2.73
N ALA A 21 48.67 -39.25 -2.99
CA ALA A 21 47.28 -38.83 -3.03
C ALA A 21 46.92 -38.23 -1.66
N GLN A 22 46.77 -36.90 -1.61
CA GLN A 22 46.20 -36.21 -0.47
C GLN A 22 44.71 -36.59 -0.38
N THR A 23 44.37 -37.48 0.55
CA THR A 23 43.01 -37.64 1.04
C THR A 23 42.65 -36.40 1.87
N GLY A 24 42.34 -35.31 1.19
CA GLY A 24 41.69 -34.16 1.82
C GLY A 24 40.32 -34.60 2.32
N THR A 25 40.06 -34.44 3.61
CA THR A 25 38.72 -34.53 4.17
C THR A 25 37.81 -33.54 3.41
N PRO A 26 36.61 -33.95 2.96
CA PRO A 26 35.69 -33.02 2.32
C PRO A 26 35.28 -31.98 3.36
N VAL A 27 35.76 -30.75 3.20
CA VAL A 27 35.28 -29.61 3.97
C VAL A 27 33.80 -29.48 3.62
N PRO A 28 32.86 -29.56 4.59
CA PRO A 28 31.46 -29.36 4.32
C PRO A 28 31.30 -27.97 3.68
N ALA A 29 30.66 -27.91 2.51
CA ALA A 29 30.27 -26.66 1.91
C ALA A 29 29.35 -25.95 2.89
N VAL A 30 29.88 -24.94 3.59
CA VAL A 30 29.06 -24.01 4.36
C VAL A 30 28.27 -23.23 3.32
N THR A 31 27.03 -23.65 3.07
CA THR A 31 26.06 -22.80 2.40
C THR A 31 26.04 -21.49 3.17
N PRO A 32 26.34 -20.33 2.56
CA PRO A 32 26.26 -19.07 3.30
C PRO A 32 24.83 -18.98 3.83
N ALA A 33 24.69 -18.89 5.16
CA ALA A 33 23.41 -18.64 5.79
C ALA A 33 22.84 -17.38 5.13
N ARG A 34 21.64 -17.51 4.54
CA ARG A 34 20.94 -16.36 3.94
C ARG A 34 20.90 -15.27 5.00
N ALA A 35 21.41 -14.08 4.67
CA ALA A 35 21.38 -12.96 5.59
C ALA A 35 19.94 -12.78 6.11
N PRO A 36 19.74 -12.57 7.42
CA PRO A 36 18.41 -12.42 7.99
C PRO A 36 17.68 -11.30 7.24
N ARG A 37 16.42 -11.55 6.85
CA ARG A 37 15.59 -10.57 6.14
C ARG A 37 14.65 -9.92 7.15
N PRO A 38 14.46 -8.59 7.10
CA PRO A 38 13.49 -7.92 7.95
C PRO A 38 12.10 -8.51 7.75
N LYS A 39 11.40 -8.86 8.83
CA LYS A 39 10.01 -9.35 8.75
C LYS A 39 9.03 -8.19 8.93
N ILE A 40 8.00 -8.18 8.10
CA ILE A 40 6.96 -7.16 8.13
C ILE A 40 5.62 -7.83 7.92
N ASP A 41 4.71 -7.59 8.84
CA ASP A 41 3.31 -7.94 8.70
C ASP A 41 2.51 -6.67 8.45
N VAL A 42 1.73 -6.65 7.37
CA VAL A 42 0.93 -5.50 6.96
C VAL A 42 -0.53 -5.90 6.81
N VAL A 43 -1.42 -5.25 7.56
CA VAL A 43 -2.86 -5.46 7.50
C VAL A 43 -3.53 -4.22 6.95
N PHE A 44 -4.39 -4.38 5.94
CA PHE A 44 -5.27 -3.31 5.48
C PHE A 44 -6.66 -3.49 6.09
N ALA A 45 -7.04 -2.59 7.00
CA ALA A 45 -8.37 -2.54 7.58
C ALA A 45 -9.21 -1.54 6.77
N ILE A 46 -10.15 -2.01 5.96
CA ILE A 46 -10.82 -1.22 4.92
C ILE A 46 -12.33 -1.14 5.19
N ASP A 47 -12.82 0.09 5.27
CA ASP A 47 -14.25 0.40 5.21
C ASP A 47 -14.80 0.03 3.83
N ALA A 48 -15.76 -0.89 3.81
CA ALA A 48 -16.40 -1.37 2.59
C ALA A 48 -17.88 -1.00 2.48
N THR A 49 -18.27 0.11 3.11
CA THR A 49 -19.62 0.69 2.96
C THR A 49 -19.82 1.34 1.59
N GLY A 50 -21.07 1.64 1.26
CA GLY A 50 -21.43 2.17 -0.06
C GLY A 50 -20.79 3.52 -0.41
N SER A 51 -20.43 4.35 0.59
CA SER A 51 -19.76 5.64 0.37
C SER A 51 -18.35 5.47 -0.18
N MET A 52 -17.66 4.41 0.24
CA MET A 52 -16.30 4.06 -0.15
C MET A 52 -16.16 3.44 -1.55
N ALA A 53 -17.22 3.40 -2.37
CA ALA A 53 -17.19 2.68 -3.65
C ALA A 53 -16.15 3.20 -4.65
N ASP A 54 -16.07 4.52 -4.82
CA ASP A 54 -15.10 5.15 -5.72
C ASP A 54 -13.68 5.04 -5.14
N GLU A 55 -13.57 5.12 -3.82
CA GLU A 55 -12.34 5.02 -3.04
C GLU A 55 -11.76 3.62 -3.06
N ILE A 56 -12.57 2.57 -2.90
CA ILE A 56 -12.12 1.17 -2.94
C ILE A 56 -11.55 0.81 -4.31
N ALA A 57 -12.19 1.23 -5.41
CA ALA A 57 -11.68 0.98 -6.76
C ALA A 57 -10.24 1.49 -6.93
N GLN A 58 -9.95 2.59 -6.25
CA GLN A 58 -8.71 3.32 -6.28
C GLN A 58 -7.67 2.80 -5.26
N VAL A 59 -8.11 2.51 -4.03
CA VAL A 59 -7.33 1.89 -2.95
C VAL A 59 -6.76 0.55 -3.42
N LYS A 60 -7.53 -0.24 -4.19
CA LYS A 60 -7.08 -1.48 -4.84
C LYS A 60 -5.78 -1.31 -5.63
N GLU A 61 -5.74 -0.34 -6.54
CA GLU A 61 -4.58 -0.08 -7.40
C GLU A 61 -3.38 0.37 -6.56
N HIS A 62 -3.60 1.25 -5.58
CA HIS A 62 -2.54 1.84 -4.78
C HIS A 62 -1.94 0.90 -3.73
N LEU A 63 -2.77 0.16 -3.00
CA LEU A 63 -2.30 -0.82 -2.02
C LEU A 63 -1.44 -1.88 -2.70
N TRP A 64 -1.81 -2.27 -3.93
CA TRP A 64 -0.99 -3.18 -4.72
C TRP A 64 0.34 -2.57 -5.15
N ALA A 65 0.34 -1.31 -5.62
CA ALA A 65 1.57 -0.61 -5.95
C ALA A 65 2.50 -0.48 -4.72
N THR A 66 1.93 -0.19 -3.56
CA THR A 66 2.65 -0.09 -2.29
C THR A 66 3.21 -1.45 -1.85
N ALA A 67 2.41 -2.51 -1.90
CA ALA A 67 2.85 -3.87 -1.62
C ALA A 67 4.08 -4.25 -2.48
N ASN A 68 4.03 -3.97 -3.79
CA ASN A 68 5.16 -4.19 -4.69
C ASN A 68 6.37 -3.33 -4.37
N GLY A 69 6.16 -2.07 -3.97
CA GLY A 69 7.24 -1.18 -3.51
C GLY A 69 7.97 -1.72 -2.28
N ILE A 70 7.22 -2.26 -1.31
CA ILE A 70 7.78 -2.88 -0.10
C ILE A 70 8.61 -4.12 -0.47
N LEU A 71 8.08 -4.98 -1.34
CA LEU A 71 8.78 -6.16 -1.84
C LEU A 71 10.06 -5.82 -2.61
N ALA A 72 10.14 -4.62 -3.21
CA ALA A 72 11.32 -4.12 -3.91
C ALA A 72 12.35 -3.42 -2.98
N GLY A 73 12.09 -3.36 -1.68
CA GLY A 73 13.01 -2.79 -0.68
C GLY A 73 14.38 -3.48 -0.66
N THR A 74 15.40 -2.76 -0.19
CA THR A 74 16.77 -3.30 -0.03
C THR A 74 17.25 -3.07 1.41
N PRO A 75 17.60 -4.12 2.17
CA PRO A 75 17.45 -5.55 1.84
C PRO A 75 15.97 -5.92 1.67
N THR A 76 15.73 -6.92 0.82
CA THR A 76 14.37 -7.40 0.53
C THR A 76 13.72 -7.97 1.79
N PRO A 77 12.61 -7.38 2.28
CA PRO A 77 11.92 -7.88 3.46
C PRO A 77 11.15 -9.18 3.18
N GLU A 78 10.87 -9.93 4.26
CA GLU A 78 9.84 -10.96 4.29
C GLU A 78 8.52 -10.31 4.68
N VAL A 79 7.60 -10.20 3.73
CA VAL A 79 6.34 -9.48 3.94
C VAL A 79 5.18 -10.45 3.95
N ARG A 80 4.27 -10.28 4.91
CA ARG A 80 2.94 -10.92 4.91
C ARG A 80 1.87 -9.85 4.86
N PHE A 81 0.83 -10.10 4.07
CA PHE A 81 -0.31 -9.21 3.94
C PHE A 81 -1.57 -9.86 4.47
N GLY A 82 -2.47 -9.05 5.02
CA GLY A 82 -3.77 -9.46 5.53
C GLY A 82 -4.81 -8.36 5.33
N LEU A 83 -6.09 -8.72 5.39
CA LEU A 83 -7.20 -7.79 5.19
C LEU A 83 -8.19 -7.92 6.33
N VAL A 84 -8.67 -6.78 6.83
CA VAL A 84 -9.86 -6.68 7.67
C VAL A 84 -10.85 -5.80 6.93
N ILE A 85 -11.95 -6.36 6.49
CA ILE A 85 -13.03 -5.60 5.85
C ILE A 85 -14.08 -5.33 6.92
N TYR A 86 -14.51 -4.08 7.04
CA TYR A 86 -15.52 -3.67 8.02
C TYR A 86 -16.58 -2.75 7.41
N ARG A 87 -17.76 -2.77 8.02
CA ARG A 87 -18.94 -1.96 7.72
C ARG A 87 -19.67 -1.69 9.04
N ASP A 88 -20.91 -1.22 9.02
CA ASP A 88 -21.73 -1.14 10.22
C ASP A 88 -22.33 -2.51 10.60
N ARG A 89 -22.65 -2.70 11.88
CA ARG A 89 -23.29 -3.93 12.42
C ARG A 89 -24.63 -4.25 11.78
N THR A 90 -25.27 -3.25 11.18
CA THR A 90 -26.58 -3.40 10.55
C THR A 90 -26.50 -3.98 9.13
N ASP A 91 -25.29 -4.11 8.58
CA ASP A 91 -25.05 -4.65 7.25
C ASP A 91 -25.02 -6.19 7.21
N SER A 92 -25.39 -6.75 6.06
CA SER A 92 -25.46 -8.21 5.86
C SER A 92 -24.09 -8.90 5.94
N GLU A 93 -23.03 -8.18 5.61
CA GLU A 93 -21.64 -8.60 5.77
C GLU A 93 -20.90 -7.55 6.60
N HIS A 94 -21.13 -7.59 7.91
CA HIS A 94 -20.57 -6.64 8.87
C HIS A 94 -19.03 -6.63 8.83
N THR A 95 -18.40 -7.79 8.93
CA THR A 95 -16.93 -7.91 8.90
C THR A 95 -16.47 -9.15 8.14
N ARG A 96 -15.24 -9.07 7.61
CA ARG A 96 -14.54 -10.21 7.00
C ARG A 96 -13.05 -10.11 7.26
N VAL A 97 -12.43 -11.22 7.67
CA VAL A 97 -10.98 -11.30 7.92
C VAL A 97 -10.33 -12.22 6.89
N VAL A 98 -9.23 -11.74 6.31
CA VAL A 98 -8.27 -12.55 5.54
C VAL A 98 -6.96 -12.51 6.31
N PRO A 99 -6.60 -13.59 7.03
CA PRO A 99 -5.42 -13.62 7.89
C PRO A 99 -4.11 -13.32 7.15
N LEU A 100 -3.06 -12.94 7.90
CA LEU A 100 -1.74 -12.68 7.35
C LEU A 100 -1.18 -13.91 6.63
N THR A 101 -0.76 -13.71 5.38
CA THR A 101 -0.15 -14.71 4.51
C THR A 101 0.97 -14.09 3.67
N ASP A 102 1.96 -14.90 3.29
CA ASP A 102 2.99 -14.56 2.30
C ASP A 102 2.54 -14.83 0.85
N ASP A 103 1.33 -15.38 0.67
CA ASP A 103 0.67 -15.52 -0.64
C ASP A 103 0.10 -14.17 -1.10
N VAL A 104 0.97 -13.39 -1.73
CA VAL A 104 0.66 -12.05 -2.23
C VAL A 104 -0.44 -12.08 -3.30
N ASP A 105 -0.51 -13.14 -4.12
CA ASP A 105 -1.52 -13.31 -5.18
C ASP A 105 -2.91 -13.61 -4.59
N ALA A 106 -2.98 -14.39 -3.50
CA ALA A 106 -4.22 -14.63 -2.78
C ALA A 106 -4.79 -13.33 -2.19
N ILE A 107 -3.95 -12.52 -1.54
CA ILE A 107 -4.37 -11.20 -1.00
C ILE A 107 -4.78 -10.26 -2.13
N HIS A 108 -4.04 -10.23 -3.24
CA HIS A 108 -4.43 -9.46 -4.42
C HIS A 108 -5.82 -9.85 -4.91
N THR A 109 -6.10 -11.15 -5.01
CA THR A 109 -7.40 -11.66 -5.47
C THR A 109 -8.53 -11.21 -4.54
N GLU A 110 -8.33 -11.33 -3.23
CA GLU A 110 -9.31 -10.87 -2.23
C GLU A 110 -9.54 -9.36 -2.30
N LEU A 111 -8.46 -8.59 -2.38
CA LEU A 111 -8.53 -7.13 -2.51
C LEU A 111 -9.24 -6.73 -3.81
N MET A 112 -8.92 -7.36 -4.96
CA MET A 112 -9.59 -7.08 -6.23
C MET A 112 -11.06 -7.51 -6.22
N GLY A 113 -11.45 -8.51 -5.44
CA GLY A 113 -12.82 -8.95 -5.24
C GLY A 113 -13.66 -8.08 -4.29
N LEU A 114 -13.05 -7.14 -3.58
CA LEU A 114 -13.75 -6.30 -2.60
C LEU A 114 -14.78 -5.39 -3.27
N HIS A 115 -16.01 -5.36 -2.75
CA HIS A 115 -17.05 -4.44 -3.23
C HIS A 115 -17.66 -3.64 -2.07
N ALA A 116 -17.84 -2.35 -2.33
CA ALA A 116 -18.59 -1.46 -1.46
C ALA A 116 -20.07 -1.84 -1.45
N SER A 117 -20.65 -1.98 -0.28
CA SER A 117 -22.05 -2.29 -0.08
C SER A 117 -22.50 -1.90 1.32
N GLY A 118 -23.79 -1.72 1.53
CA GLY A 118 -24.29 -1.43 2.87
C GLY A 118 -24.12 0.02 3.31
N GLY A 119 -24.06 0.22 4.62
CA GLY A 119 -24.13 1.50 5.31
C GLY A 119 -25.57 1.94 5.57
N GLY A 120 -25.74 3.19 6.01
CA GLY A 120 -27.08 3.78 6.18
C GLY A 120 -27.06 5.09 6.93
N ASP A 121 -26.54 5.06 8.16
CA ASP A 121 -26.07 6.25 8.85
C ASP A 121 -24.62 6.56 8.52
N TYR A 122 -24.07 7.60 9.14
CA TYR A 122 -22.75 8.14 8.80
C TYR A 122 -21.61 7.48 9.59
N GLU A 123 -21.90 6.88 10.76
CA GLU A 123 -20.89 6.27 11.62
C GLU A 123 -20.80 4.77 11.33
N GLU A 124 -19.58 4.21 11.35
CA GLU A 124 -19.30 2.81 10.99
C GLU A 124 -18.66 2.04 12.15
N ASP A 125 -18.63 0.70 12.13
CA ASP A 125 -18.02 -0.11 13.20
C ASP A 125 -16.49 -0.23 13.07
N VAL A 126 -15.81 0.93 13.14
CA VAL A 126 -14.35 1.03 13.14
C VAL A 126 -13.74 0.23 14.31
N ASP A 127 -14.41 0.20 15.46
CA ASP A 127 -13.92 -0.49 16.65
C ASP A 127 -13.87 -2.02 16.45
N ALA A 128 -14.80 -2.59 15.67
CA ALA A 128 -14.71 -3.99 15.25
C ALA A 128 -13.47 -4.25 14.37
N ALA A 129 -13.14 -3.33 13.46
CA ALA A 129 -11.94 -3.45 12.63
C ALA A 129 -10.66 -3.44 13.46
N LEU A 130 -10.57 -2.52 14.43
CA LEU A 130 -9.46 -2.46 15.39
C LEU A 130 -9.35 -3.77 16.17
N GLN A 131 -10.48 -4.29 16.65
CA GLN A 131 -10.49 -5.50 17.46
C GLN A 131 -10.04 -6.74 16.66
N LEU A 132 -10.59 -6.93 15.46
CA LEU A 132 -10.21 -8.04 14.58
C LEU A 132 -8.74 -7.96 14.16
N ALA A 133 -8.24 -6.75 13.88
CA ALA A 133 -6.83 -6.54 13.55
C ALA A 133 -5.91 -6.96 14.71
N VAL A 134 -6.30 -6.72 15.97
CA VAL A 134 -5.51 -7.12 17.14
C VAL A 134 -5.64 -8.62 17.44
N ASP A 135 -6.86 -9.17 17.33
CA ASP A 135 -7.17 -10.48 17.88
C ASP A 135 -7.07 -11.64 16.85
N GLU A 136 -7.24 -11.39 15.54
CA GLU A 136 -7.47 -12.46 14.55
C GLU A 136 -6.45 -12.54 13.40
N MET A 137 -5.44 -11.67 13.37
CA MET A 137 -4.53 -11.55 12.23
C MET A 137 -3.28 -12.43 12.28
N ASN A 138 -3.19 -13.44 13.14
CA ASN A 138 -2.05 -14.39 13.20
C ASN A 138 -0.64 -13.76 13.06
N TRP A 139 -0.42 -12.66 13.80
CA TRP A 139 0.81 -11.86 13.80
C TRP A 139 2.07 -12.70 14.07
N SER A 140 3.18 -12.31 13.45
CA SER A 140 4.50 -12.85 13.73
C SER A 140 4.93 -12.47 15.14
N GLU A 141 5.70 -13.35 15.80
CA GLU A 141 6.27 -13.02 17.11
C GLU A 141 7.31 -11.89 17.06
N ARG A 142 7.90 -11.66 15.88
CA ARG A 142 8.97 -10.68 15.61
C ARG A 142 8.70 -9.96 14.29
N GLY A 143 9.42 -8.87 14.05
CA GLY A 143 9.20 -7.97 12.92
C GLY A 143 8.18 -6.88 13.18
N ALA A 144 8.11 -5.95 12.22
CA ALA A 144 7.16 -4.84 12.24
C ALA A 144 5.72 -5.35 12.03
N LYS A 145 4.76 -4.80 12.78
CA LYS A 145 3.33 -5.18 12.70
C LYS A 145 2.50 -3.93 12.46
N LEU A 146 2.07 -3.75 11.23
CA LEU A 146 1.46 -2.51 10.77
C LEU A 146 0.01 -2.76 10.36
N VAL A 147 -0.89 -1.90 10.80
CA VAL A 147 -2.28 -1.86 10.33
C VAL A 147 -2.51 -0.52 9.65
N PHE A 148 -3.02 -0.52 8.41
CA PHE A 148 -3.51 0.67 7.75
C PHE A 148 -5.03 0.66 7.80
N LEU A 149 -5.60 1.48 8.69
CA LEU A 149 -7.04 1.69 8.81
C LEU A 149 -7.51 2.74 7.80
N ILE A 150 -8.42 2.37 6.92
CA ILE A 150 -8.88 3.18 5.79
C ILE A 150 -10.40 3.34 5.85
N GLY A 151 -10.90 4.57 5.93
CA GLY A 151 -12.34 4.85 5.95
C GLY A 151 -12.69 6.32 5.80
N ASP A 152 -13.96 6.61 5.50
CA ASP A 152 -14.51 7.96 5.33
C ASP A 152 -15.48 8.40 6.44
N ALA A 153 -15.64 7.56 7.46
CA ALA A 153 -16.59 7.74 8.55
C ALA A 153 -15.96 7.57 9.95
N PRO A 154 -16.44 8.30 10.97
CA PRO A 154 -16.08 8.07 12.36
C PRO A 154 -16.64 6.74 12.90
N ALA A 155 -16.03 6.26 13.98
CA ALA A 155 -16.48 5.10 14.73
C ALA A 155 -17.82 5.35 15.43
N LYS A 156 -18.77 4.46 15.18
CA LYS A 156 -20.01 4.35 15.94
C LYS A 156 -19.73 3.70 17.30
N SER A 157 -20.29 4.27 18.37
CA SER A 157 -20.06 3.74 19.71
C SER A 157 -20.88 2.48 19.96
N TYR A 158 -20.20 1.34 20.09
CA TYR A 158 -20.78 0.06 20.47
C TYR A 158 -20.32 -0.47 21.83
N GLY A 159 -19.81 0.43 22.69
CA GLY A 159 -19.35 0.08 24.04
C GLY A 159 -17.98 -0.60 24.10
N VAL A 160 -17.21 -0.56 23.01
CA VAL A 160 -15.82 -1.03 23.00
C VAL A 160 -14.94 -0.05 23.76
N ASP A 161 -14.15 -0.56 24.71
CA ASP A 161 -13.10 0.22 25.36
C ASP A 161 -11.89 0.35 24.41
N ARG A 162 -11.98 1.33 23.51
CA ARG A 162 -10.94 1.60 22.51
C ARG A 162 -9.58 1.91 23.13
N ALA A 163 -9.55 2.59 24.28
CA ALA A 163 -8.29 2.90 24.95
C ALA A 163 -7.59 1.63 25.42
N ALA A 164 -8.32 0.72 26.08
CA ALA A 164 -7.77 -0.58 26.48
C ALA A 164 -7.36 -1.45 25.28
N LEU A 165 -8.11 -1.39 24.17
CA LEU A 165 -7.78 -2.08 22.93
C LEU A 165 -6.47 -1.57 22.31
N LEU A 166 -6.30 -0.25 22.18
CA LEU A 166 -5.10 0.36 21.60
C LEU A 166 -3.88 0.18 22.51
N GLU A 167 -4.04 0.18 23.83
CA GLU A 167 -2.95 -0.20 24.76
C GLU A 167 -2.57 -1.68 24.62
N ARG A 168 -3.51 -2.57 24.29
CA ARG A 168 -3.20 -3.97 23.97
C ARG A 168 -2.44 -4.07 22.65
N ALA A 169 -2.90 -3.37 21.61
CA ALA A 169 -2.20 -3.29 20.32
C ALA A 169 -0.75 -2.82 20.50
N ARG A 170 -0.55 -1.72 21.24
CA ARG A 170 0.79 -1.15 21.51
C ARG A 170 1.69 -2.13 22.26
N ARG A 171 1.17 -2.88 23.24
CA ARG A 171 1.93 -3.94 23.94
C ARG A 171 2.29 -5.13 23.06
N MET A 172 1.51 -5.38 22.01
CA MET A 172 1.79 -6.38 20.98
C MET A 172 2.66 -5.82 19.85
N GLU A 173 3.08 -4.55 19.96
CA GLU A 173 3.83 -3.81 18.94
C GLU A 173 3.09 -3.69 17.61
N ILE A 174 1.75 -3.69 17.67
CA ILE A 174 0.88 -3.42 16.51
C ILE A 174 0.68 -1.92 16.42
N THR A 175 1.17 -1.34 15.32
CA THR A 175 1.05 0.09 15.02
C THR A 175 -0.08 0.31 14.04
N PHE A 176 -1.08 1.13 14.41
CA PHE A 176 -2.12 1.57 13.50
C PHE A 176 -1.68 2.88 12.82
N HIS A 177 -1.56 2.85 11.51
CA HIS A 177 -1.61 4.03 10.67
C HIS A 177 -3.04 4.23 10.19
N THR A 178 -3.50 5.48 10.08
CA THR A 178 -4.86 5.78 9.64
C THR A 178 -4.85 6.58 8.35
N VAL A 179 -5.81 6.29 7.47
CA VAL A 179 -5.93 6.87 6.14
C VAL A 179 -7.37 7.32 5.96
N GLN A 180 -7.56 8.63 5.96
CA GLN A 180 -8.87 9.25 5.87
C GLN A 180 -9.27 9.40 4.40
N ALA A 181 -10.39 8.79 4.03
CA ALA A 181 -10.99 8.94 2.72
C ALA A 181 -11.86 10.20 2.61
N SER A 182 -12.32 10.49 1.40
CA SER A 182 -13.15 11.66 1.13
C SER A 182 -14.54 11.45 1.77
N GLY A 183 -14.93 12.34 2.68
CA GLY A 183 -16.19 12.22 3.42
C GLY A 183 -16.01 12.29 4.94
N MET A 184 -14.77 12.10 5.40
CA MET A 184 -14.42 12.20 6.82
C MET A 184 -14.70 13.60 7.38
N SER A 185 -15.40 13.66 8.51
CA SER A 185 -15.65 14.87 9.28
C SER A 185 -14.44 15.25 10.13
N ASP A 186 -14.33 16.50 10.56
CA ASP A 186 -13.21 16.94 11.40
C ASP A 186 -13.11 16.13 12.71
N ALA A 187 -14.25 15.80 13.32
CA ALA A 187 -14.29 14.98 14.54
C ALA A 187 -13.85 13.53 14.27
N GLY A 188 -14.28 12.93 13.16
CA GLY A 188 -13.82 11.61 12.75
C GLY A 188 -12.33 11.59 12.39
N GLY A 189 -11.84 12.63 11.72
CA GLY A 189 -10.43 12.80 11.42
C GLY A 189 -9.57 12.91 12.70
N GLN A 190 -10.05 13.63 13.72
CA GLN A 190 -9.41 13.68 15.04
C GLN A 190 -9.40 12.31 15.71
N GLN A 191 -10.49 11.55 15.59
CA GLN A 191 -10.57 10.19 16.12
C GLN A 191 -9.55 9.25 15.44
N PHE A 192 -9.43 9.30 14.11
CA PHE A 192 -8.43 8.55 13.35
C PHE A 192 -6.99 8.98 13.71
N ALA A 193 -6.76 10.28 13.91
CA ALA A 193 -5.47 10.79 14.37
C ALA A 193 -5.11 10.28 15.77
N GLN A 194 -6.10 10.20 16.68
CA GLN A 194 -5.90 9.67 18.02
C GLN A 194 -5.58 8.17 18.00
N ILE A 195 -6.27 7.39 17.17
CA ILE A 195 -5.98 5.96 16.98
C ILE A 195 -4.50 5.78 16.59
N ALA A 196 -4.06 6.50 15.56
CA ALA A 196 -2.69 6.43 15.10
C ALA A 196 -1.70 6.80 16.21
N GLN A 197 -1.91 7.97 16.83
CA GLN A 197 -1.05 8.50 17.88
C GLN A 197 -0.88 7.55 19.07
N LEU A 198 -1.98 6.92 19.54
CA LEU A 198 -1.94 6.02 20.70
C LEU A 198 -1.14 4.74 20.46
N THR A 199 -0.95 4.36 19.19
CA THR A 199 -0.14 3.20 18.81
C THR A 199 1.22 3.58 18.21
N GLY A 200 1.54 4.88 18.14
CA GLY A 200 2.79 5.38 17.56
C GLY A 200 2.79 5.52 16.04
N GLY A 201 1.63 5.39 15.39
CA GLY A 201 1.49 5.48 13.95
C GLY A 201 1.22 6.90 13.43
N GLU A 202 1.07 6.98 12.11
CA GLU A 202 0.83 8.22 11.36
C GLU A 202 -0.61 8.28 10.84
N ALA A 203 -1.17 9.49 10.80
CA ALA A 203 -2.49 9.74 10.22
C ALA A 203 -2.35 10.52 8.91
N GLU A 204 -2.90 9.97 7.85
CA GLU A 204 -2.87 10.54 6.51
C GLU A 204 -4.28 10.78 5.97
N ILE A 205 -4.37 11.67 4.99
CA ILE A 205 -5.60 11.93 4.24
C ILE A 205 -5.34 11.53 2.79
N LEU A 206 -6.24 10.73 2.22
CA LEU A 206 -6.18 10.36 0.81
C LEU A 206 -6.11 11.62 -0.05
N THR A 207 -5.04 11.69 -0.84
CA THR A 207 -4.79 12.80 -1.76
C THR A 207 -4.87 12.27 -3.19
N TYR A 208 -5.86 12.74 -3.93
CA TYR A 208 -6.09 12.36 -5.33
C TYR A 208 -5.38 13.32 -6.25
N ARG A 209 -4.74 12.78 -7.29
CA ARG A 209 -4.01 13.57 -8.27
C ARG A 209 -4.67 13.51 -9.64
N GLU A 210 -4.79 14.67 -10.28
CA GLU A 210 -5.27 14.77 -11.66
C GLU A 210 -4.48 15.81 -12.43
N MET A 211 -4.17 15.54 -13.69
CA MET A 211 -3.67 16.55 -14.62
C MET A 211 -4.85 17.19 -15.35
N ILE A 212 -5.06 18.49 -15.14
CA ILE A 212 -6.16 19.23 -15.76
C ILE A 212 -5.68 20.31 -16.72
N ALA A 213 -6.45 20.54 -17.78
CA ALA A 213 -6.26 21.72 -18.61
C ALA A 213 -6.83 22.96 -17.90
N HIS A 214 -5.97 23.90 -17.52
CA HIS A 214 -6.35 25.17 -16.90
C HIS A 214 -5.53 26.32 -17.49
N ALA A 215 -6.20 27.40 -17.91
CA ALA A 215 -5.58 28.56 -18.58
C ALA A 215 -4.66 28.18 -19.75
N GLY A 216 -5.07 27.19 -20.57
CA GLY A 216 -4.32 26.73 -21.74
C GLY A 216 -3.09 25.87 -21.43
N ARG A 217 -2.87 25.46 -20.17
CA ARG A 217 -1.75 24.62 -19.74
C ARG A 217 -2.23 23.39 -18.97
N GLN A 218 -1.44 22.31 -19.00
CA GLN A 218 -1.65 21.15 -18.14
C GLN A 218 -1.11 21.45 -16.74
N ARG A 219 -2.00 21.48 -15.75
CA ARG A 219 -1.69 21.82 -14.36
C ARG A 219 -2.01 20.60 -13.49
N LEU A 220 -1.17 20.38 -12.48
CA LEU A 220 -1.43 19.41 -11.44
C LEU A 220 -2.58 19.90 -10.56
N LEU A 221 -3.56 19.06 -10.31
CA LEU A 221 -4.60 19.25 -9.33
C LEU A 221 -4.48 18.13 -8.28
N LEU A 222 -4.57 18.51 -7.01
CA LEU A 222 -4.60 17.61 -5.87
C LEU A 222 -5.88 17.82 -5.08
N ARG A 223 -6.58 16.74 -4.73
CA ARG A 223 -7.73 16.76 -3.83
C ARG A 223 -7.32 16.07 -2.54
N ARG A 224 -7.32 16.78 -1.41
CA ARG A 224 -7.05 16.22 -0.08
C ARG A 224 -8.26 16.48 0.81
N GLY A 225 -8.99 15.42 1.18
CA GLY A 225 -10.29 15.56 1.83
C GLY A 225 -11.27 16.37 0.96
N THR A 226 -11.79 17.48 1.48
CA THR A 226 -12.67 18.42 0.74
C THR A 226 -11.91 19.56 0.05
N ALA A 227 -10.62 19.71 0.32
CA ALA A 227 -9.79 20.77 -0.23
C ALA A 227 -9.22 20.39 -1.60
N LEU A 228 -9.13 21.38 -2.49
CA LEU A 228 -8.51 21.27 -3.80
C LEU A 228 -7.32 22.22 -3.87
N TYR A 229 -6.18 21.70 -4.33
CA TYR A 229 -4.94 22.41 -4.55
C TYR A 229 -4.52 22.29 -6.00
N MET A 230 -3.91 23.32 -6.54
CA MET A 230 -3.32 23.32 -7.87
C MET A 230 -1.82 23.58 -7.75
N GLY A 231 -1.01 22.91 -8.57
CA GLY A 231 0.40 23.28 -8.67
C GLY A 231 0.52 24.71 -9.19
N ARG A 232 1.23 25.61 -8.50
CA ARG A 232 1.36 27.05 -8.83
C ARG A 232 1.84 27.34 -10.25
N ARG A 233 2.53 26.38 -10.84
CA ARG A 233 2.98 26.39 -12.23
C ARG A 233 2.78 25.02 -12.86
N VAL A 234 3.16 24.89 -14.12
CA VAL A 234 3.37 23.58 -14.72
C VAL A 234 4.57 22.95 -14.02
N LEU A 235 4.32 21.89 -13.27
CA LEU A 235 5.36 21.13 -12.57
C LEU A 235 6.07 20.22 -13.57
N ALA A 236 7.37 20.02 -13.36
CA ALA A 236 8.15 19.04 -14.10
C ALA A 236 7.71 17.61 -13.74
N GLU A 237 8.13 16.61 -14.52
CA GLU A 237 7.67 15.23 -14.35
C GLU A 237 8.10 14.62 -13.00
N ASP A 238 9.33 14.89 -12.60
CA ASP A 238 9.88 14.54 -11.28
C ASP A 238 9.12 15.26 -10.15
N GLU A 239 8.82 16.54 -10.32
CA GLU A 239 8.03 17.31 -9.34
C GLU A 239 6.60 16.79 -9.22
N ARG A 240 6.00 16.33 -10.32
CA ARG A 240 4.66 15.70 -10.30
C ARG A 240 4.64 14.35 -9.60
N SER A 241 5.79 13.77 -9.27
CA SER A 241 5.88 12.53 -8.53
C SER A 241 6.09 12.76 -7.02
N LEU A 242 6.30 14.01 -6.59
CA LEU A 242 6.47 14.36 -5.18
C LEU A 242 5.15 14.25 -4.41
N SER A 243 5.26 13.91 -3.13
CA SER A 243 4.14 13.91 -2.19
C SER A 243 3.58 15.33 -1.96
N PHE A 244 2.36 15.41 -1.47
CA PHE A 244 1.66 16.63 -1.06
C PHE A 244 2.53 17.40 -0.07
N ARG A 245 3.08 16.71 0.94
CA ARG A 245 3.92 17.32 1.97
C ARG A 245 5.16 17.97 1.36
N GLU A 246 5.82 17.31 0.41
CA GLU A 246 6.97 17.87 -0.29
C GLU A 246 6.59 19.03 -1.21
N LEU A 247 5.49 18.90 -1.96
CA LEU A 247 4.97 19.96 -2.83
C LEU A 247 4.56 21.20 -2.03
N GLU A 248 3.89 21.01 -0.90
CA GLU A 248 3.50 22.07 0.03
C GLU A 248 4.74 22.71 0.68
N GLY A 249 5.67 21.91 1.21
CA GLY A 249 6.90 22.38 1.83
C GLY A 249 7.82 23.14 0.88
N ARG A 250 7.79 22.80 -0.42
CA ARG A 250 8.50 23.55 -1.49
C ARG A 250 7.72 24.76 -2.00
N GLY A 251 6.51 25.01 -1.47
CA GLY A 251 5.66 26.12 -1.89
C GLY A 251 5.17 25.99 -3.33
N LEU A 252 5.04 24.77 -3.84
CA LEU A 252 4.63 24.48 -5.22
C LEU A 252 3.11 24.39 -5.39
N LEU A 253 2.33 24.44 -4.30
CA LEU A 253 0.86 24.36 -4.32
C LEU A 253 0.19 25.70 -3.97
N GLU A 254 -0.97 25.93 -4.56
CA GLU A 254 -1.93 27.00 -4.24
C GLU A 254 -3.34 26.41 -4.12
N PRO A 255 -4.27 27.03 -3.35
CA PRO A 255 -5.67 26.64 -3.39
C PRO A 255 -6.22 26.70 -4.82
N ALA A 256 -6.93 25.66 -5.24
CA ALA A 256 -7.49 25.62 -6.59
C ALA A 256 -8.51 26.76 -6.81
N PRO A 257 -8.51 27.42 -7.98
CA PRO A 257 -9.46 28.48 -8.26
C PRO A 257 -10.92 27.99 -8.18
N PRO A 258 -11.88 28.82 -7.71
CA PRO A 258 -13.29 28.40 -7.54
C PRO A 258 -13.95 27.82 -8.81
N ALA A 259 -13.53 28.26 -9.99
CA ALA A 259 -14.01 27.78 -11.28
C ALA A 259 -13.66 26.30 -11.53
N VAL A 260 -12.52 25.84 -11.00
CA VAL A 260 -12.11 24.43 -11.06
C VAL A 260 -12.91 23.62 -10.04
N SER A 261 -13.05 24.13 -8.82
CA SER A 261 -13.77 23.44 -7.74
C SER A 261 -15.23 23.15 -8.07
N ARG A 262 -15.95 24.09 -8.72
CA ARG A 262 -17.36 23.90 -9.13
C ARG A 262 -17.56 22.85 -10.23
N ARG A 263 -16.55 22.61 -11.07
CA ARG A 263 -16.65 21.66 -12.19
C ARG A 263 -16.58 20.21 -11.71
N MET A 264 -15.94 19.97 -10.57
CA MET A 264 -15.76 18.62 -9.99
C MET A 264 -16.78 18.28 -8.90
N THR A 265 -17.35 19.27 -8.18
CA THR A 265 -18.44 19.01 -7.22
C THR A 265 -19.78 18.69 -7.89
N ALA A 266 -19.91 18.95 -9.20
CA ALA A 266 -21.02 18.47 -10.00
C ALA A 266 -20.88 16.96 -10.24
N ARG A 267 -21.28 16.15 -9.24
CA ARG A 267 -21.55 14.72 -9.43
C ARG A 267 -22.36 14.56 -10.73
N PRO A 268 -22.00 13.66 -11.66
CA PRO A 268 -22.90 13.33 -12.76
C PRO A 268 -24.21 12.87 -12.13
N SER A 269 -25.26 13.65 -12.35
CA SER A 269 -26.59 13.37 -11.83
C SER A 269 -26.95 11.99 -12.33
N ARG A 270 -27.29 11.07 -11.40
CA ARG A 270 -27.80 9.73 -11.67
C ARG A 270 -28.58 9.73 -12.98
N VAL A 271 -28.11 9.00 -13.98
CA VAL A 271 -28.91 8.71 -15.17
C VAL A 271 -30.18 8.04 -14.64
N ARG A 272 -31.27 8.80 -14.66
CA ARG A 272 -32.57 8.37 -14.17
C ARG A 272 -32.97 7.21 -15.09
N ALA A 273 -33.00 6.00 -14.54
CA ALA A 273 -33.44 4.82 -15.28
C ALA A 273 -34.80 5.13 -15.95
N PRO A 274 -34.94 4.96 -17.26
CA PRO A 274 -36.19 5.29 -17.93
C PRO A 274 -37.27 4.33 -17.43
N ARG A 275 -38.32 4.90 -16.81
CA ARG A 275 -39.56 4.17 -16.52
C ARG A 275 -40.09 3.63 -17.83
N ARG A 276 -40.10 2.30 -18.00
CA ARG A 276 -40.81 1.62 -19.08
C ARG A 276 -42.30 1.97 -18.98
N ARG A 277 -42.78 2.86 -19.85
CA ARG A 277 -44.18 2.91 -20.26
C ARG A 277 -44.25 2.38 -21.68
N ALA A 278 -45.01 1.30 -21.85
CA ALA A 278 -45.30 0.70 -23.14
C ALA A 278 -46.26 1.60 -23.93
N HIS A 279 -45.83 2.13 -25.08
CA HIS A 279 -46.72 2.36 -26.23
C HIS A 279 -45.91 2.61 -27.51
N GLY A 280 -46.37 2.02 -28.62
CA GLY A 280 -45.69 1.97 -29.90
C GLY A 280 -45.62 3.30 -30.65
N GLY A 281 -44.65 3.39 -31.56
CA GLY A 281 -44.51 4.47 -32.54
C GLY A 281 -43.14 4.45 -33.22
N ARG A 282 -43.13 4.23 -34.54
CA ARG A 282 -41.94 4.37 -35.40
C ARG A 282 -41.43 5.83 -35.38
N GLY A 283 -40.12 6.04 -35.28
CA GLY A 283 -39.51 7.34 -35.61
C GLY A 283 -38.09 7.56 -35.10
N VAL A 284 -37.15 7.61 -36.06
CA VAL A 284 -35.92 8.42 -36.10
C VAL A 284 -34.85 8.23 -35.01
N LEU A 285 -33.69 7.71 -35.43
CA LEU A 285 -32.43 7.66 -34.66
C LEU A 285 -31.85 9.07 -34.44
N PRO A 286 -31.56 9.53 -33.20
CA PRO A 286 -30.75 10.71 -32.98
C PRO A 286 -29.25 10.37 -32.96
N ALA A 287 -28.46 11.36 -33.37
CA ALA A 287 -27.02 11.32 -33.53
C ALA A 287 -26.26 10.89 -32.26
N ARG A 288 -25.16 10.15 -32.47
CA ARG A 288 -24.19 9.73 -31.44
C ARG A 288 -23.65 10.95 -30.67
N GLY A 289 -24.19 11.21 -29.48
CA GLY A 289 -23.58 12.10 -28.51
C GLY A 289 -22.22 11.53 -28.10
N ARG A 290 -21.19 12.38 -28.11
CA ARG A 290 -19.85 12.07 -27.59
C ARG A 290 -20.00 11.47 -26.19
N ALA A 291 -19.55 10.22 -26.02
CA ALA A 291 -19.35 9.64 -24.71
C ALA A 291 -18.49 10.61 -23.88
N ALA A 292 -18.95 10.93 -22.67
CA ALA A 292 -18.11 11.62 -21.70
C ALA A 292 -16.84 10.79 -21.53
N ALA A 293 -15.69 11.44 -21.66
CA ALA A 293 -14.41 10.78 -21.41
C ALA A 293 -14.45 10.18 -19.98
N PRO A 294 -13.93 8.96 -19.78
CA PRO A 294 -13.79 8.40 -18.45
C PRO A 294 -13.01 9.41 -17.59
N ALA A 295 -13.42 9.56 -16.33
CA ALA A 295 -12.64 10.31 -15.36
C ALA A 295 -11.20 9.74 -15.38
N PRO A 296 -10.16 10.58 -15.48
CA PRO A 296 -8.80 10.07 -15.42
C PRO A 296 -8.58 9.36 -14.08
N ALA A 297 -7.94 8.19 -14.13
CA ALA A 297 -7.54 7.46 -12.93
C ALA A 297 -6.72 8.40 -12.03
N ALA A 298 -7.15 8.56 -10.78
CA ALA A 298 -6.38 9.35 -9.84
C ALA A 298 -5.11 8.58 -9.48
N ASP A 299 -3.96 9.23 -9.60
CA ASP A 299 -2.70 8.65 -9.19
C ASP A 299 -2.51 8.91 -7.68
N PHE A 300 -2.50 7.85 -6.87
CA PHE A 300 -2.44 7.88 -5.39
C PHE A 300 -1.03 8.09 -4.83
N ALA A 301 -0.13 8.68 -5.60
CA ALA A 301 1.30 8.82 -5.28
C ALA A 301 1.63 9.69 -4.03
N ASP A 302 0.75 9.78 -3.03
CA ASP A 302 0.78 10.80 -2.00
C ASP A 302 0.49 10.30 -0.58
N SER A 303 -0.22 9.17 -0.41
CA SER A 303 -0.23 8.51 0.89
C SER A 303 1.13 7.84 1.09
N ASP A 304 1.93 8.28 2.08
CA ASP A 304 3.28 7.75 2.36
C ASP A 304 3.26 6.32 2.94
N ILE A 305 2.26 5.49 2.59
CA ILE A 305 2.12 4.10 3.07
C ILE A 305 3.40 3.33 2.72
N GLY A 306 3.90 3.46 1.48
CA GLY A 306 5.15 2.80 1.08
C GLY A 306 6.39 3.27 1.83
N GLY A 307 6.52 4.58 2.10
CA GLY A 307 7.65 5.11 2.87
C GLY A 307 7.57 4.77 4.36
N ILE A 308 6.37 4.79 4.94
CA ILE A 308 6.08 4.31 6.29
C ILE A 308 6.51 2.86 6.42
N VAL A 309 6.00 1.95 5.58
CA VAL A 309 6.37 0.53 5.68
C VAL A 309 7.88 0.33 5.47
N SER A 310 8.50 1.03 4.53
CA SER A 310 9.94 0.96 4.31
C SER A 310 10.76 1.45 5.50
N ARG A 311 10.27 2.44 6.25
CA ARG A 311 10.90 2.99 7.45
C ARG A 311 10.75 2.02 8.63
N GLU A 312 9.55 1.52 8.86
CA GLU A 312 9.27 0.51 9.89
C GLU A 312 10.05 -0.78 9.66
N ALA A 313 10.20 -1.20 8.40
CA ALA A 313 11.06 -2.31 8.00
C ALA A 313 12.51 -2.13 8.45
N ARG A 314 13.05 -0.93 8.25
CA ARG A 314 14.42 -0.56 8.64
C ARG A 314 14.60 -0.62 10.13
N GLU A 315 13.65 -0.06 10.86
CA GLU A 315 13.69 0.01 12.32
C GLU A 315 13.57 -1.38 12.95
N ALA A 316 12.66 -2.22 12.45
CA ALA A 316 12.54 -3.62 12.87
C ALA A 316 13.81 -4.43 12.55
N ALA A 317 14.41 -4.24 11.37
CA ALA A 317 15.67 -4.87 11.01
C ALA A 317 16.79 -4.49 11.98
N ALA A 318 16.92 -3.19 12.28
CA ALA A 318 17.92 -2.67 13.20
C ALA A 318 17.72 -3.24 14.62
N ALA A 319 16.48 -3.35 15.09
CA ALA A 319 16.15 -3.95 16.39
C ALA A 319 16.51 -5.45 16.47
N GLU A 320 16.45 -6.16 15.34
CA GLU A 320 16.83 -7.57 15.23
C GLU A 320 18.33 -7.80 14.93
N GLY A 321 19.14 -6.74 14.87
CA GLY A 321 20.57 -6.83 14.55
C GLY A 321 20.84 -7.21 13.09
N VAL A 322 19.87 -6.98 12.21
CA VAL A 322 19.96 -7.19 10.77
C VAL A 322 20.45 -5.91 10.10
N ALA A 323 21.51 -6.00 9.30
CA ALA A 323 21.98 -4.85 8.51
C ALA A 323 20.94 -4.50 7.44
N TYR A 324 20.45 -3.26 7.45
CA TYR A 324 19.55 -2.67 6.45
C TYR A 324 20.28 -1.60 5.63
#